data_AF-A0AAD5SS54-F1
#
_entry.id   AF-A0AAD5SS54-F1
#
_cell.length_a   1.000
_cell.length_b   1.000
_cell.length_c   1.000
_cell.angle_alpha   90.00
_cell.angle_beta   90.00
_cell.angle_gamma   90.00
#
_symmetry.space_group_name_H-M   'P 1'
#
loop_
_entity.id
_entity.type
_entity.pdbx_description
1 polymer ?
#
loop_
_entity_poly.entity_id
_entity_poly.type
_entity_poly.pdbx_seq_one_letter_code
_entity_poly.pdbx_strand_id
1 'polypeptide(L)' 'DDAFALVWDISSVSTKRTMTEPLLTYRASEAVNNLSWTPGNPDWIAVAVGETVQTLRV' A
#
# COMPACT_ATOMS: atom_id res chain seq x y z
N ASP A 1 0.93 12.78 7.60
CA ASP A 1 1.87 11.93 8.35
C ASP A 1 2.46 10.96 7.34
N ASP A 2 3.78 11.02 7.17
CA ASP A 2 4.46 10.40 6.01
C ASP A 2 4.73 8.90 6.24
N ALA A 3 4.20 8.36 7.33
CA ALA A 3 4.34 6.97 7.75
C ALA A 3 3.18 6.07 7.29
N PHE A 4 2.17 6.59 6.58
CA PHE A 4 1.03 5.79 6.13
C PHE A 4 1.18 5.34 4.67
N ALA A 5 0.88 4.07 4.41
CA ALA A 5 0.60 3.55 3.09
C ALA A 5 -0.83 3.02 3.05
N LEU A 6 -1.62 3.54 2.11
CA LEU A 6 -3.01 3.18 1.92
C LEU A 6 -3.15 2.53 0.53
N VAL A 7 -3.80 1.37 0.48
CA VAL A 7 -4.04 0.63 -0.77
C VAL A 7 -5.53 0.66 -1.07
N TRP A 8 -5.89 0.94 -2.31
CA TRP A 8 -7.28 0.96 -2.77
C TRP A 8 -7.47 0.00 -3.94
N ASP A 9 -8.56 -0.75 -3.92
CA ASP A 9 -8.97 -1.58 -5.05
C ASP A 9 -9.75 -0.75 -6.09
N ILE A 10 -9.06 -0.36 -7.17
CA ILE A 10 -9.65 0.46 -8.22
C ILE A 10 -10.55 -0.31 -9.19
N SER A 11 -10.65 -1.64 -9.09
CA SER A 11 -11.50 -2.45 -9.98
C SER A 11 -12.98 -2.03 -9.90
N SER A 12 -13.42 -1.57 -8.73
CA SER A 12 -14.80 -1.17 -8.45
C SER A 12 -15.12 0.31 -8.74
N VAL A 13 -14.14 1.10 -9.19
CA VAL A 13 -14.30 2.54 -9.45
C VAL A 13 -15.32 2.82 -10.56
N SER A 14 -15.49 1.89 -11.51
CA SER A 14 -16.52 1.99 -12.55
C SER A 14 -17.94 1.81 -12.01
N THR A 15 -18.10 1.12 -10.88
CA THR A 15 -19.42 0.75 -10.31
C THR A 15 -19.80 1.61 -9.11
N LYS A 16 -18.81 2.14 -8.38
CA LYS A 16 -19.02 3.03 -7.23
C LYS A 16 -18.38 4.38 -7.51
N ARG A 17 -19.20 5.43 -7.49
CA ARG A 17 -18.78 6.84 -7.69
C ARG A 17 -17.83 7.34 -6.59
N THR A 18 -17.73 6.63 -5.48
CA THR A 18 -16.91 7.00 -4.32
C THR A 18 -16.33 5.75 -3.69
N MET A 19 -15.01 5.70 -3.55
CA MET A 19 -14.33 4.71 -2.73
C MET A 19 -14.36 5.19 -1.28
N THR A 20 -14.92 4.37 -0.39
CA THR A 20 -15.17 4.77 1.01
C THR A 20 -14.11 4.27 1.97
N GLU A 21 -13.53 3.09 1.73
CA GLU A 21 -12.53 2.48 2.61
C GLU A 21 -11.33 1.96 1.80
N PRO A 22 -10.09 2.12 2.30
CA PRO A 22 -8.92 1.47 1.72
C PRO A 22 -9.00 -0.06 1.92
N LEU A 23 -8.48 -0.81 0.94
CA LEU A 23 -8.30 -2.26 1.02
C LEU A 23 -7.31 -2.64 2.13
N LEU A 24 -6.23 -1.86 2.26
CA LEU A 24 -5.22 -2.05 3.28
C LEU A 24 -4.76 -0.70 3.82
N THR A 25 -4.61 -0.63 5.15
CA THR A 25 -3.99 0.50 5.84
C THR A 25 -2.76 0.01 6.58
N TYR A 26 -1.59 0.50 6.16
CA TYR A 26 -0.33 0.25 6.84
C TYR A 26 0.20 1.53 7.46
N ARG A 27 0.70 1.41 8.69
CA ARG A 27 1.40 2.47 9.40
C ARG A 27 2.80 1.99 9.75
N ALA A 28 3.78 2.61 9.12
CA ALA A 28 5.20 2.40 9.40
C ALA A 28 5.60 3.04 10.74
N SER A 29 6.73 2.59 11.28
CA SER A 29 7.37 3.22 12.44
C SER A 29 8.02 4.57 12.10
N GLU A 30 8.37 4.78 10.83
CA GLU A 30 9.03 5.97 10.29
C GLU A 30 8.43 6.35 8.93
N ALA A 31 8.97 7.38 8.27
CA ALA A 31 8.50 7.79 6.95
C ALA A 31 8.69 6.69 5.89
N VAL A 32 7.67 6.52 5.04
CA VAL A 32 7.73 5.63 3.88
C VAL A 32 8.46 6.35 2.76
N ASN A 33 9.62 5.83 2.38
CA ASN A 33 10.49 6.46 1.37
C ASN A 33 10.24 5.93 -0.05
N ASN A 34 9.81 4.67 -0.16
CA ASN A 34 9.56 4.02 -1.45
C ASN A 34 8.59 2.84 -1.33
N LEU A 35 7.89 2.55 -2.42
CA LEU A 35 6.94 1.45 -2.56
C LEU A 35 7.11 0.76 -3.91
N SER A 36 7.08 -0.57 -3.93
CA SER A 36 7.12 -1.33 -5.18
C SER A 36 6.29 -2.61 -5.08
N TRP A 37 5.43 -2.84 -6.06
CA TRP A 37 4.74 -4.13 -6.19
C TRP A 37 5.73 -5.21 -6.63
N THR A 38 5.58 -6.41 -6.08
CA THR A 38 6.42 -7.55 -6.47
C THR A 38 6.05 -8.00 -7.89
N PRO A 39 6.99 -7.96 -8.86
CA PRO A 39 6.69 -8.40 -10.22
C PRO A 39 6.26 -9.87 -10.25
N GLY A 40 5.15 -10.16 -10.93
CA GLY A 40 4.60 -11.51 -11.00
C GLY A 40 3.89 -12.01 -9.74
N ASN A 41 3.84 -11.22 -8.66
CA ASN A 41 3.08 -11.53 -7.46
C ASN A 41 2.37 -10.27 -6.90
N PRO A 42 1.19 -9.92 -7.45
CA PRO A 42 0.51 -8.66 -7.14
C PRO A 42 -0.06 -8.61 -5.73
N ASP A 43 -0.03 -9.71 -4.97
CA ASP A 43 -0.49 -9.72 -3.57
C ASP A 43 0.54 -9.14 -2.61
N TRP A 44 1.73 -8.76 -3.09
CA TRP A 44 2.84 -8.31 -2.24
C TRP A 44 3.42 -6.96 -2.66
N ILE A 45 3.62 -6.10 -1.66
CA ILE A 45 4.27 -4.79 -1.79
C ILE A 45 5.55 -4.79 -0.94
N ALA A 46 6.66 -4.37 -1.51
CA ALA A 46 7.86 -3.99 -0.77
C ALA A 46 7.77 -2.51 -0.34
N VAL A 47 8.01 -2.25 0.94
CA VAL A 47 7.96 -0.91 1.56
C VAL A 47 9.32 -0.58 2.17
N ALA A 48 9.93 0.53 1.74
CA ALA A 48 11.17 1.03 2.33
C ALA A 48 10.86 2.02 3.46
N VAL A 49 11.32 1.69 4.67
CA VAL A 49 11.10 2.47 5.90
C VAL A 49 12.42 2.57 6.66
N GLY A 50 12.90 3.80 6.89
CA GLY A 50 14.21 4.04 7.49
C GLY A 50 15.32 3.35 6.68
N GLU A 51 16.09 2.49 7.34
CA GLU A 51 17.16 1.67 6.74
C GLU A 51 16.73 0.24 6.38
N THR A 52 15.42 -0.05 6.42
CA THR A 52 14.89 -1.40 6.23
C THR A 52 13.88 -1.48 5.07
N VAL A 53 13.72 -2.68 4.52
CA VAL A 53 12.64 -3.02 3.59
C VAL A 53 11.81 -4.13 4.20
N GLN A 54 10.49 -3.95 4.16
CA GLN A 54 9.51 -4.92 4.65
C GLN A 54 8.55 -5.30 3.53
N THR A 55 8.00 -6.50 3.57
CA THR A 55 6.97 -6.96 2.63
C THR A 55 5.60 -6.96 3.28
N LEU A 56 4.64 -6.32 2.62
CA LEU A 56 3.23 -6.31 3.01
C LEU A 56 2.45 -7.19 2.05
N ARG A 57 1.54 -7.98 2.62
CA ARG A 57 0.55 -8.73 1.85
C ARG A 57 -0.76 -7.93 1.79
N VAL A 58 -1.32 -7.82 0.59
CA VAL A 58 -2.58 -7.13 0.28
C VAL A 58 -3.73 -8.13 0.21
#